data_AF-A0A6H9I0B3-F1
#
_entry.id   AF-A0A6H9I0B3-F1
#
_cell.length_a   1.000
_cell.length_b   1.000
_cell.length_c   1.000
_cell.angle_alpha   90.00
_cell.angle_beta   90.00
_cell.angle_gamma   90.00
#
_symmetry.space_group_name_H-M   'P 1'
#
loop_
_entity.id
_entity.type
_entity.pdbx_description
1 polymer ?
#
loop_
_entity_poly.entity_id
_entity_poly.type
_entity_poly.pdbx_seq_one_letter_code
_entity_poly.pdbx_strand_id
1 'polypeptide(L)'
;MSVITIGEPRRGVELIRLRGDVEQAGLLEAWLSAVLDQYSDKVFAFDADAAQVWGRRRVPNPEHALDKQIAATALVHDLTVVTRNGADFAGTGVKVMNPIVAPASPQ
;
A
#
# COMPACT_ATOMS: atom_id res chain seq x y z
N MET A 1 -1.24 1.73 7.41
CA MET A 1 -0.74 2.01 6.06
C MET A 1 0.63 1.38 5.89
N SER A 2 0.90 0.69 4.79
CA SER A 2 2.27 0.17 4.53
C SER A 2 3.18 1.32 4.08
N VAL A 3 4.46 1.28 4.48
CA VAL A 3 5.48 2.22 3.97
C VAL A 3 5.59 2.20 2.44
N ILE A 4 5.32 1.04 1.80
CA ILE A 4 5.36 0.90 0.35
C ILE A 4 4.29 1.77 -0.32
N THR A 5 3.10 1.88 0.30
CA THR A 5 1.98 2.71 -0.19
C THR A 5 2.32 4.20 -0.20
N ILE A 6 3.24 4.66 0.65
CA ILE A 6 3.68 6.08 0.70
C ILE A 6 4.45 6.46 -0.58
N GLY A 7 5.12 5.50 -1.22
CA GLY A 7 5.89 5.73 -2.44
C GLY A 7 5.04 6.22 -3.62
N GLU A 8 3.80 5.76 -3.72
CA GLU A 8 2.88 6.14 -4.81
C GLU A 8 2.54 7.64 -4.83
N PRO A 9 1.99 8.25 -3.76
CA PRO A 9 1.75 9.68 -3.74
C PRO A 9 3.04 10.49 -3.83
N ARG A 10 4.15 10.03 -3.23
CA ARG A 10 5.46 10.67 -3.37
C ARG A 10 5.89 10.75 -4.84
N ARG A 11 5.80 9.65 -5.57
CA ARG A 11 6.08 9.62 -7.02
C ARG A 11 5.17 10.60 -7.78
N GLY A 12 3.89 10.68 -7.40
CA GLY A 12 2.96 11.66 -7.96
C GLY A 12 3.42 13.10 -7.78
N VAL A 13 3.89 13.47 -6.58
CA VAL A 13 4.46 14.80 -6.30
C VAL A 13 5.65 15.09 -7.23
N GLU A 14 6.59 14.15 -7.33
CA GLU A 14 7.80 14.36 -8.15
C GLU A 14 7.48 14.43 -9.65
N LEU A 15 6.50 13.68 -10.14
CA LEU A 15 6.06 13.77 -11.54
C LEU A 15 5.46 15.15 -11.87
N ILE A 16 4.69 15.72 -10.95
CA ILE A 16 4.09 17.05 -11.12
C ILE A 16 5.17 18.13 -11.07
N ARG A 17 6.14 17.99 -10.17
CA ARG A 17 7.32 18.86 -10.11
C ARG A 17 8.13 18.79 -11.40
N LEU A 18 8.39 17.58 -11.91
CA LEU A 18 9.18 17.35 -13.11
C LEU A 18 8.56 17.99 -14.37
N ARG A 19 7.23 17.99 -14.50
CA ARG A 19 6.54 18.62 -15.64
C ARG A 19 6.42 20.15 -15.52
N GLY A 20 6.99 20.76 -14.48
CA GLY A 20 7.11 22.21 -14.30
C GLY A 20 6.01 22.87 -13.47
N ASP A 21 5.06 22.12 -12.94
CA ASP A 21 3.98 22.66 -12.10
C ASP A 21 4.41 22.71 -10.63
N VAL A 22 5.30 23.66 -10.32
CA VAL A 22 5.93 23.79 -9.00
C VAL A 22 4.91 24.15 -7.92
N GLU A 23 3.90 24.95 -8.25
CA GLU A 23 2.83 25.34 -7.32
C GLU A 23 1.99 24.12 -6.92
N GLN A 24 1.49 23.35 -7.89
CA GLN A 24 0.74 22.14 -7.60
C GLN A 24 1.58 21.11 -6.84
N ALA A 25 2.85 20.93 -7.21
CA ALA A 25 3.75 20.05 -6.49
C ALA A 25 3.93 20.48 -5.03
N GLY A 26 4.03 21.78 -4.75
CA GLY A 26 4.13 22.32 -3.40
C GLY A 26 2.88 22.04 -2.56
N LEU A 27 1.68 22.20 -3.14
CA LEU A 27 0.43 21.87 -2.47
C LEU A 27 0.33 20.37 -2.12
N LEU A 28 0.73 19.50 -3.05
CA LEU A 28 0.71 18.06 -2.83
C LEU A 28 1.79 17.58 -1.87
N GLU A 29 2.95 18.23 -1.86
CA GLU A 29 4.01 18.00 -0.87
C GLU A 29 3.50 18.29 0.54
N ALA A 30 2.89 19.46 0.74
CA ALA A 30 2.33 19.86 2.03
C ALA A 30 1.21 18.91 2.49
N TRP A 31 0.32 18.53 1.56
CA TRP A 31 -0.72 17.54 1.84
C TRP A 31 -0.13 16.18 2.24
N LEU A 32 0.87 15.67 1.50
CA LEU A 32 1.49 14.39 1.81
C LEU A 32 2.18 14.43 3.18
N SER A 33 2.89 15.50 3.50
CA SER A 33 3.50 15.69 4.83
C SER A 33 2.44 15.65 5.93
N ALA A 34 1.33 16.38 5.77
CA ALA A 34 0.27 16.40 6.77
C ALA A 34 -0.37 15.02 6.98
N VAL A 35 -0.58 14.25 5.90
CA VAL A 35 -1.07 12.86 6.00
C VAL A 35 -0.08 11.97 6.74
N LEU A 36 1.22 12.08 6.45
CA LEU A 36 2.23 11.28 7.13
C LEU A 36 2.35 11.60 8.61
N ASP A 37 2.23 12.88 8.98
CA ASP A 37 2.21 13.29 10.39
C ASP A 37 0.97 12.76 11.11
N GLN A 38 -0.21 12.90 10.49
CA GLN A 38 -1.49 12.47 11.05
C GLN A 38 -1.57 10.95 11.30
N TYR A 39 -0.92 10.15 10.44
CA TYR A 39 -0.97 8.67 10.50
C TYR A 39 0.36 8.04 10.91
N SER A 40 1.29 8.82 11.49
CA SER A 40 2.65 8.38 11.82
C SER A 40 2.70 7.10 12.68
N ASP A 41 1.78 6.97 13.63
CA ASP A 41 1.60 5.80 14.51
C ASP A 41 1.00 4.57 13.81
N LYS A 42 0.47 4.76 12.60
CA LYS A 42 -0.23 3.74 11.79
C LYS A 42 0.52 3.43 10.50
N VAL A 43 1.79 3.80 10.39
CA VAL A 43 2.68 3.41 9.30
C VAL A 43 3.43 2.14 9.69
N PHE A 44 3.18 1.05 8.96
CA PHE A 44 3.81 -0.24 9.18
C PHE A 44 5.02 -0.38 8.24
N ALA A 45 6.19 -0.60 8.85
CA ALA A 45 7.43 -0.85 8.14
C ALA A 45 7.39 -2.18 7.40
N PHE A 46 8.16 -2.26 6.31
CA PHE A 46 8.50 -3.54 5.68
C PHE A 46 9.78 -4.07 6.33
N ASP A 47 9.61 -4.81 7.42
CA ASP A 47 10.71 -5.33 8.24
C ASP A 47 11.20 -6.72 7.77
N ALA A 48 12.11 -7.32 8.55
CA ALA A 48 12.69 -8.63 8.23
C ALA A 48 11.66 -9.76 8.18
N ASP A 49 10.62 -9.72 9.03
CA ASP A 49 9.59 -10.75 9.07
C ASP A 49 8.67 -10.62 7.84
N ALA A 50 8.28 -9.39 7.50
CA ALA A 50 7.56 -9.10 6.27
C ALA A 50 8.38 -9.50 5.04
N ALA A 51 9.70 -9.28 5.03
CA ALA A 51 10.58 -9.68 3.94
C ALA A 51 10.64 -11.21 3.73
N GLN A 52 10.67 -11.99 4.82
CA GLN A 52 10.63 -13.45 4.72
C GLN A 52 9.29 -13.96 4.19
N VAL A 53 8.16 -13.39 4.66
CA VAL A 53 6.83 -13.73 4.14
C VAL A 53 6.71 -13.37 2.67
N TRP A 54 7.16 -12.18 2.28
CA TRP A 54 7.19 -11.73 0.90
C TRP A 54 7.99 -12.69 0.00
N GLY A 55 9.24 -13.02 0.38
CA GLY A 55 10.09 -13.92 -0.40
C GLY A 55 9.45 -15.29 -0.66
N ARG A 56 8.81 -15.89 0.35
CA ARG A 56 8.09 -17.17 0.19
C ARG A 56 6.90 -17.05 -0.74
N ARG A 57 6.16 -15.94 -0.71
CA ARG A 57 4.96 -15.71 -1.55
C ARG A 57 5.27 -15.33 -3.00
N ARG A 58 6.53 -15.05 -3.31
CA ARG A 58 7.02 -14.76 -4.67
C ARG A 58 7.28 -16.03 -5.49
N VAL A 59 7.17 -17.20 -4.89
CA VAL A 59 7.39 -18.49 -5.54
C VAL A 59 6.12 -19.33 -5.46
N PRO A 60 5.64 -19.91 -6.58
CA PRO A 60 6.18 -19.83 -7.94
C PRO A 60 5.78 -18.56 -8.71
N ASN A 61 5.14 -17.59 -8.06
CA ASN A 61 4.46 -16.45 -8.72
C ASN A 61 5.22 -15.13 -8.50
N PRO A 62 6.11 -14.69 -9.43
CA PRO A 62 6.97 -13.52 -9.29
C PRO A 62 6.37 -12.21 -9.85
N GLU A 63 5.09 -12.14 -10.15
CA GLU A 63 4.39 -10.92 -10.51
C GLU A 63 3.98 -10.10 -9.26
N HIS A 64 3.54 -8.85 -9.43
CA HIS A 64 3.02 -7.98 -8.36
C HIS A 64 3.96 -7.84 -7.14
N ALA A 65 5.24 -7.53 -7.38
CA ALA A 65 6.27 -7.53 -6.34
C ALA A 65 5.95 -6.61 -5.15
N LEU A 66 5.51 -5.38 -5.43
CA LEU A 66 5.19 -4.36 -4.42
C LEU A 66 3.89 -4.70 -3.69
N ASP A 67 2.85 -5.14 -4.40
CA ASP A 67 1.59 -5.56 -3.77
C ASP A 67 1.81 -6.73 -2.82
N LYS A 68 2.70 -7.66 -3.19
CA LYS A 68 3.10 -8.75 -2.30
C LYS A 68 3.90 -8.29 -1.07
N GLN A 69 4.59 -7.14 -1.12
CA GLN A 69 5.20 -6.54 0.09
C GLN A 69 4.13 -5.95 1.01
N ILE A 70 3.12 -5.28 0.44
CA ILE A 70 1.96 -4.78 1.18
C ILE A 70 1.20 -5.95 1.82
N ALA A 71 0.96 -7.02 1.06
CA ALA A 71 0.31 -8.24 1.54
C ALA A 71 1.10 -8.91 2.67
N ALA A 72 2.43 -9.01 2.53
CA ALA A 72 3.29 -9.58 3.55
C ALA A 72 3.27 -8.76 4.84
N THR A 73 3.32 -7.43 4.74
CA THR A 73 3.17 -6.52 5.90
C THR A 73 1.82 -6.78 6.59
N ALA A 74 0.74 -6.84 5.84
CA ALA A 74 -0.59 -7.08 6.40
C ALA A 74 -0.72 -8.47 7.05
N LEU A 75 -0.11 -9.51 6.47
CA LEU A 75 -0.10 -10.85 7.05
C LEU A 75 0.66 -10.92 8.38
N VAL A 76 1.82 -10.26 8.49
CA VAL A 76 2.63 -10.22 9.72
C VAL A 76 1.87 -9.53 10.86
N HIS A 77 1.07 -8.52 10.55
CA HIS A 77 0.35 -7.73 11.55
C HIS A 77 -1.15 -8.08 11.68
N ASP A 78 -1.62 -9.19 11.10
CA ASP A 78 -3.04 -9.60 11.04
C ASP A 78 -4.01 -8.49 10.58
N LEU A 79 -3.61 -7.75 9.55
CA LEU A 79 -4.38 -6.64 8.98
C LEU A 79 -5.19 -7.07 7.76
N THR A 80 -6.23 -6.29 7.46
CA THR A 80 -6.99 -6.38 6.21
C THR A 80 -6.49 -5.32 5.22
N VAL A 81 -6.17 -5.74 3.99
CA VAL A 81 -5.85 -4.83 2.89
C VAL A 81 -7.15 -4.21 2.37
N VAL A 82 -7.26 -2.89 2.42
CA VAL A 82 -8.38 -2.15 1.86
C VAL A 82 -7.98 -1.66 0.47
N THR A 83 -8.57 -2.21 -0.58
CA THR A 83 -8.22 -1.86 -1.97
C THR A 83 -9.39 -2.06 -2.92
N ARG A 84 -9.42 -1.27 -3.99
CA ARG A 84 -10.33 -1.52 -5.13
C ARG A 84 -9.83 -2.65 -6.03
N ASN A 85 -8.51 -2.88 -6.08
CA ASN A 85 -7.91 -3.90 -6.93
C ASN A 85 -7.60 -5.18 -6.14
N GLY A 86 -8.65 -5.88 -5.71
CA GLY A 86 -8.48 -7.11 -4.93
C GLY A 86 -7.80 -8.25 -5.71
N ALA A 87 -7.81 -8.20 -7.05
CA ALA A 87 -7.22 -9.22 -7.90
C ALA A 87 -5.70 -9.33 -7.73
N ASP A 88 -4.99 -8.21 -7.52
CA ASP A 88 -3.53 -8.19 -7.32
C ASP A 88 -3.10 -8.92 -6.04
N PHE A 89 -4.03 -9.10 -5.10
CA PHE A 89 -3.80 -9.79 -3.83
C PHE A 89 -4.29 -11.24 -3.84
N ALA A 90 -4.84 -11.73 -4.96
CA ALA A 90 -5.31 -13.09 -5.08
C ALA A 90 -4.15 -14.10 -4.83
N GLY A 91 -4.44 -15.16 -4.09
CA GLY A 91 -3.45 -16.21 -3.77
C GLY A 91 -2.37 -15.82 -2.75
N THR A 92 -2.35 -14.57 -2.27
CA THR A 92 -1.43 -14.14 -1.20
C THR A 92 -1.84 -14.67 0.18
N GLY A 93 -3.13 -14.93 0.38
CA GLY A 93 -3.72 -15.35 1.66
C GLY A 93 -4.08 -14.21 2.60
N VAL A 94 -3.87 -12.95 2.20
CA VAL A 94 -4.24 -11.79 3.00
C VAL A 94 -5.75 -11.54 2.97
N LYS A 95 -6.31 -11.01 4.06
CA LYS A 95 -7.70 -10.53 4.08
C LYS A 95 -7.78 -9.28 3.19
N VAL A 96 -8.78 -9.24 2.30
CA VAL A 96 -9.00 -8.10 1.39
C VAL A 96 -10.42 -7.58 1.56
N MET A 97 -10.56 -6.26 1.69
CA MET A 97 -11.85 -5.57 1.71
C MET A 97 -11.88 -4.53 0.59
N ASN A 98 -12.90 -4.59 -0.26
CA ASN A 98 -13.15 -3.56 -1.26
C ASN A 98 -14.13 -2.51 -0.68
N PRO A 99 -13.70 -1.25 -0.46
CA PRO A 99 -14.52 -0.26 0.24
C PRO A 99 -15.69 0.29 -0.60
N ILE A 100 -15.72 0.03 -1.91
CA ILE A 100 -16.75 0.54 -2.82
C ILE A 100 -17.75 -0.52 -3.27
N VAL A 101 -17.57 -1.77 -2.85
CA VAL A 101 -18.57 -2.84 -3.04
C VAL A 101 -19.26 -3.04 -1.70
N ALA A 102 -20.60 -3.01 -1.69
CA ALA A 102 -21.34 -3.28 -0.47
C ALA A 102 -20.92 -4.64 0.11
N PRO A 103 -20.72 -4.75 1.44
CA PRO A 103 -20.42 -6.05 2.04
C PRO A 103 -21.54 -7.02 1.68
N ALA A 104 -21.20 -8.20 1.18
CA ALA A 104 -22.18 -9.24 0.94
C ALA A 104 -22.90 -9.54 2.27
N SER A 105 -24.23 -9.53 2.25
CA SER A 105 -25.03 -9.86 3.42
C SER A 105 -24.60 -11.23 3.97
N PRO A 106 -24.42 -11.38 5.29
CA PRO A 106 -24.18 -12.69 5.86
C PRO A 106 -25.38 -13.60 5.57
N GLN A 107 -25.10 -14.81 5.07
CA GLN A 107 -26.05 -15.93 5.02
C GLN A 107 -26.26 -16.51 6.41
#